data_AF-A0A2G2LVW6-F1
#
_entry.id   AF-A0A2G2LVW6-F1
#
_cell.length_a   1.000
_cell.length_b   1.000
_cell.length_c   1.000
_cell.angle_alpha   90.00
_cell.angle_beta   90.00
_cell.angle_gamma   90.00
#
_symmetry.space_group_name_H-M   'P 1'
#
loop_
_entity.id
_entity.type
_entity.pdbx_description
1 polymer ?
#
loop_
_entity_poly.entity_id
_entity_poly.type
_entity_poly.pdbx_seq_one_letter_code
_entity_poly.pdbx_strand_id
1 'polypeptide(L)'
;MTEDDDLPKASAELESLAAKLASERRQAKIDAEIRRTATSALGGGFRIAVEMLAALAVGTGLGYMADQLFGTLPWFMVAGIFLGFAAGMRNMIRSAERMHAKRDSENDKTG
;
A
#
# COMPACT_ATOMS: atom_id res chain seq x y z
N MET A 1 -56.33 -18.26 -26.14
CA MET A 1 -56.32 -17.02 -25.34
C MET A 1 -55.03 -17.11 -24.54
N THR A 2 -54.09 -16.19 -24.82
CA THR A 2 -52.85 -15.89 -24.05
C THR A 2 -51.84 -17.03 -23.84
N GLU A 3 -51.12 -17.45 -24.89
CA GLU A 3 -49.86 -18.20 -24.72
C GLU A 3 -48.73 -17.72 -25.66
N ASP A 4 -49.04 -17.15 -26.84
CA ASP A 4 -48.01 -16.66 -27.78
C ASP A 4 -47.56 -15.19 -27.57
N ASP A 5 -48.23 -14.41 -26.71
CA ASP A 5 -47.98 -12.94 -26.56
C ASP A 5 -47.16 -12.57 -25.30
N ASP A 6 -46.77 -13.56 -24.47
CA ASP A 6 -46.10 -13.36 -23.17
C ASP A 6 -44.61 -13.76 -23.14
N LEU A 7 -44.17 -14.63 -24.06
CA LEU A 7 -42.75 -14.99 -24.26
C LEU A 7 -41.79 -13.80 -24.53
N PRO A 8 -42.15 -12.76 -25.33
CA PRO A 8 -41.26 -11.63 -25.58
C PRO A 8 -41.09 -10.70 -24.36
N LYS A 9 -42.02 -10.69 -23.41
CA LYS A 9 -41.94 -9.81 -22.22
C LYS A 9 -41.08 -10.42 -21.13
N ALA A 10 -41.23 -11.72 -20.88
CA ALA A 10 -40.43 -12.44 -19.88
C ALA A 10 -38.92 -12.44 -20.22
N SER A 11 -38.58 -12.59 -21.50
CA SER A 11 -37.19 -12.51 -21.97
C SER A 11 -36.61 -11.10 -21.82
N ALA A 12 -37.37 -10.05 -22.17
CA ALA A 12 -36.97 -8.66 -21.99
C ALA A 12 -36.74 -8.29 -20.50
N GLU A 13 -37.56 -8.82 -19.59
CA GLU A 13 -37.36 -8.63 -18.14
C GLU A 13 -36.08 -9.31 -17.66
N LEU A 14 -35.84 -10.57 -18.05
CA LEU A 14 -34.61 -11.29 -17.68
C LEU A 14 -33.35 -10.62 -18.22
N GLU A 15 -33.39 -10.08 -19.45
CA GLU A 15 -32.30 -9.27 -20.01
C GLU A 15 -32.07 -7.99 -19.20
N SER A 16 -33.13 -7.30 -18.78
CA SER A 16 -33.01 -6.09 -17.96
C SER A 16 -32.44 -6.37 -16.57
N LEU A 17 -32.82 -7.49 -15.94
CA LEU A 17 -32.26 -7.94 -14.67
C LEU A 17 -30.82 -8.38 -14.82
N ALA A 18 -30.49 -9.12 -15.89
CA ALA A 18 -29.12 -9.53 -16.19
C ALA A 18 -28.22 -8.32 -16.44
N ALA A 19 -28.70 -7.31 -17.18
CA ALA A 19 -28.01 -6.05 -17.40
C ALA A 19 -27.80 -5.28 -16.09
N LYS A 20 -28.81 -5.24 -15.21
CA LYS A 20 -28.71 -4.60 -13.90
C LYS A 20 -27.71 -5.31 -12.98
N LEU A 21 -27.76 -6.64 -12.88
CA LEU A 21 -26.80 -7.45 -12.12
C LEU A 21 -25.38 -7.30 -12.66
N ALA A 22 -25.21 -7.25 -13.97
CA ALA A 22 -23.91 -7.01 -14.59
C ALA A 22 -23.38 -5.62 -14.21
N SER A 23 -24.25 -4.60 -14.20
CA SER A 23 -23.88 -3.24 -13.80
C SER A 23 -23.49 -3.14 -12.33
N GLU A 24 -24.25 -3.75 -11.42
CA GLU A 24 -23.94 -3.76 -9.98
C GLU A 24 -22.68 -4.56 -9.67
N ARG A 25 -22.49 -5.72 -10.31
CA ARG A 25 -21.25 -6.50 -10.16
C ARG A 25 -20.04 -5.73 -10.66
N ARG A 26 -20.20 -4.95 -11.74
CA ARG A 26 -19.12 -4.09 -12.25
C ARG A 26 -18.81 -2.97 -11.27
N GLN A 27 -19.84 -2.34 -10.68
CA GLN A 27 -19.67 -1.32 -9.65
C GLN A 27 -18.98 -1.87 -8.40
N ALA A 28 -19.44 -3.01 -7.88
CA ALA A 28 -18.87 -3.67 -6.71
C ALA A 28 -17.41 -4.09 -6.92
N LYS A 29 -17.04 -4.51 -8.15
CA LYS A 29 -15.64 -4.79 -8.50
C LYS A 29 -14.77 -3.54 -8.44
N ILE A 30 -15.25 -2.42 -9.00
CA ILE A 30 -14.53 -1.14 -8.98
C ILE A 30 -14.34 -0.68 -7.53
N ASP A 31 -15.39 -0.72 -6.71
CA ASP A 31 -15.33 -0.31 -5.30
C ASP A 31 -14.38 -1.20 -4.48
N ALA A 32 -14.40 -2.51 -4.73
CA ALA A 32 -13.48 -3.45 -4.10
C ALA A 32 -12.02 -3.19 -4.51
N GLU A 33 -11.79 -2.84 -5.77
CA GLU A 33 -10.46 -2.52 -6.29
C GLU A 33 -9.92 -1.19 -5.75
N ILE A 34 -10.76 -0.16 -5.65
CA ILE A 34 -10.43 1.11 -4.99
C ILE A 34 -10.06 0.86 -3.53
N ARG A 35 -10.87 0.08 -2.79
CA ARG A 35 -10.60 -0.27 -1.39
C ARG A 35 -9.30 -1.04 -1.23
N ARG A 36 -9.02 -2.01 -2.11
CA ARG A 36 -7.76 -2.79 -2.07
C ARG A 36 -6.56 -1.90 -2.34
N THR A 37 -6.63 -1.04 -3.35
CA THR A 37 -5.56 -0.09 -3.69
C THR A 37 -5.30 0.90 -2.56
N ALA A 38 -6.36 1.44 -1.96
CA ALA A 38 -6.25 2.33 -0.80
C ALA A 38 -5.61 1.62 0.40
N THR A 39 -6.04 0.37 0.69
CA THR A 39 -5.48 -0.44 1.78
C THR A 39 -4.01 -0.79 1.53
N SER A 40 -3.62 -1.13 0.30
CA SER A 40 -2.21 -1.43 -0.02
C SER A 40 -1.34 -0.18 0.04
N ALA A 41 -1.85 0.98 -0.40
CA ALA A 41 -1.14 2.25 -0.32
C ALA A 41 -0.91 2.68 1.14
N LEU A 42 -1.94 2.58 1.99
CA LEU A 42 -1.79 2.84 3.44
C LEU A 42 -0.78 1.89 4.09
N GLY A 43 -0.88 0.59 3.81
CA GLY A 43 0.03 -0.42 4.38
C GLY A 43 1.49 -0.19 3.98
N GLY A 44 1.73 0.19 2.72
CA GLY A 44 3.06 0.53 2.22
C GLY A 44 3.65 1.76 2.89
N GLY A 45 2.89 2.86 2.97
CA GLY A 45 3.34 4.09 3.62
C GLY A 45 3.58 3.92 5.13
N PHE A 46 2.69 3.21 5.82
CA PHE A 46 2.82 2.93 7.24
C PHE A 46 4.08 2.12 7.55
N ARG A 47 4.38 1.09 6.75
CA ARG A 47 5.61 0.31 6.91
C ARG A 47 6.86 1.18 6.79
N ILE A 48 6.93 2.05 5.78
CA ILE A 48 8.07 2.96 5.59
C ILE A 48 8.21 3.89 6.81
N ALA A 49 7.09 4.42 7.34
CA ALA A 49 7.10 5.26 8.52
C ALA A 49 7.61 4.51 9.77
N VAL A 50 7.15 3.27 10.00
CA VAL A 50 7.63 2.44 11.12
C VAL A 50 9.10 2.08 10.96
N GLU A 51 9.56 1.76 9.74
CA GLU A 51 10.98 1.51 9.46
C GLU A 51 11.85 2.75 9.77
N MET A 52 11.35 3.97 9.50
CA MET A 52 12.04 5.21 9.88
C MET A 52 12.12 5.37 11.40
N LEU A 53 10.98 5.22 12.08
CA LEU A 53 10.91 5.37 13.53
C LEU A 53 11.78 4.32 14.24
N ALA A 54 11.81 3.09 13.75
CA ALA A 54 12.65 2.03 14.28
C ALA A 54 14.14 2.35 14.12
N ALA A 55 14.57 2.78 12.93
CA ALA A 55 15.97 3.15 12.69
C ALA A 55 16.42 4.33 13.57
N LEU A 56 15.55 5.34 13.72
CA LEU A 56 15.80 6.48 14.59
C LEU A 56 15.86 6.07 16.07
N ALA A 57 14.91 5.25 16.53
CA ALA A 57 14.89 4.76 17.91
C ALA A 57 16.15 3.95 18.24
N VAL A 58 16.59 3.07 17.33
CA VAL A 58 17.84 2.30 17.48
C VAL A 58 19.05 3.21 17.50
N GLY A 59 19.19 4.15 16.55
CA GLY A 59 20.33 5.08 16.50
C GLY A 59 20.41 5.98 17.74
N THR A 60 19.27 6.49 18.19
CA THR A 60 19.18 7.32 19.41
C THR A 60 19.47 6.49 20.66
N GLY A 61 18.93 5.28 20.77
CA GLY A 61 19.17 4.38 21.90
C GLY A 61 20.64 3.97 22.01
N LEU A 62 21.28 3.64 20.89
CA LEU A 62 22.72 3.35 20.85
C LEU A 62 23.56 4.58 21.21
N GLY A 63 23.19 5.75 20.70
CA GLY A 63 23.87 7.01 21.03
C GLY A 63 23.77 7.35 22.53
N TYR A 64 22.58 7.16 23.12
CA TYR A 64 22.37 7.36 24.56
C TYR A 64 23.17 6.37 25.42
N MET A 65 23.20 5.08 25.04
CA MET A 65 24.05 4.09 25.72
C MET A 65 25.53 4.45 25.63
N ALA A 66 25.99 4.91 24.47
CA ALA A 66 27.38 5.35 24.29
C ALA A 66 27.71 6.57 25.16
N ASP A 67 26.84 7.59 25.19
CA ASP A 67 27.06 8.76 26.03
C ASP A 67 27.18 8.39 27.52
N GLN A 68 26.39 7.42 28.00
CA GLN A 68 26.49 6.93 29.38
C GLN A 68 27.80 6.17 29.67
N LEU A 69 28.31 5.40 28.72
CA LEU A 69 29.55 4.63 28.88
C LEU A 69 30.80 5.51 28.86
N PHE A 70 30.81 6.53 28.01
CA PHE A 70 31.96 7.41 27.82
C PHE A 70 31.90 8.69 28.67
N GLY A 71 30.81 8.92 29.41
CA GLY A 71 30.61 10.13 30.21
C GLY A 71 30.60 11.41 29.37
N THR A 72 30.33 11.28 28.07
CA THR A 72 30.31 12.41 27.15
C THR A 72 28.98 13.16 27.28
N LEU A 73 29.04 14.49 27.18
CA LEU A 73 27.88 15.32 26.80
C LEU A 73 27.25 14.77 25.50
N PRO A 74 25.97 15.09 25.14
CA PRO A 74 25.13 14.25 24.28
C PRO A 74 25.52 14.22 22.78
N TRP A 75 26.80 14.03 22.50
CA TRP A 75 27.46 14.05 21.22
C TRP A 75 27.23 12.72 20.50
N PHE A 76 27.33 11.58 21.19
CA PHE A 76 27.02 10.30 20.56
C PHE A 76 25.53 10.13 20.33
N MET A 77 24.66 10.70 21.16
CA MET A 77 23.23 10.76 20.89
C MET A 77 22.95 11.58 19.62
N VAL A 78 23.55 12.77 19.47
CA VAL A 78 23.40 13.58 18.24
C VAL A 78 23.91 12.82 17.02
N ALA A 79 25.12 12.24 17.08
CA ALA A 79 25.66 11.43 16.00
C ALA A 79 24.79 10.19 15.69
N GLY A 80 24.25 9.54 16.73
CA GLY A 80 23.38 8.37 16.64
C GLY A 80 22.04 8.69 15.99
N ILE A 81 21.47 9.87 16.23
CA ILE A 81 20.27 10.37 15.55
C ILE A 81 20.54 10.53 14.05
N PHE A 82 21.64 11.18 13.66
CA PHE A 82 22.00 11.33 12.25
C PHE A 82 22.27 9.98 11.58
N LEU A 83 22.94 9.06 12.28
CA LEU A 83 23.20 7.72 11.78
C LEU A 83 21.90 6.92 11.60
N GLY A 84 21.00 6.97 12.58
CA GLY A 84 19.69 6.34 12.52
C GLY A 84 18.83 6.90 11.39
N PHE A 85 18.87 8.22 11.20
CA PHE A 85 18.20 8.89 10.09
C PHE A 85 18.77 8.48 8.72
N ALA A 86 20.09 8.44 8.57
CA ALA A 86 20.76 7.99 7.34
C ALA A 86 20.44 6.52 7.02
N ALA A 87 20.48 5.64 8.03
CA ALA A 87 20.09 4.25 7.90
C ALA A 87 18.62 4.11 7.50
N GLY A 88 17.75 4.92 8.10
CA GLY A 88 16.34 5.01 7.73
C GLY A 88 16.18 5.41 6.26
N MET A 89 16.70 6.56 5.84
CA MET A 89 16.61 7.03 4.45
C MET A 89 17.11 5.98 3.45
N ARG A 90 18.19 5.26 3.77
CA ARG A 90 18.70 4.17 2.93
C ARG A 90 17.68 3.04 2.76
N ASN A 91 16.97 2.66 3.81
CA ASN A 91 15.88 1.67 3.74
C ASN A 91 14.70 2.19 2.91
N MET A 92 14.33 3.46 3.06
CA MET A 92 13.26 4.08 2.27
C MET A 92 13.56 4.07 0.76
N ILE A 93 14.75 4.53 0.37
CA ILE A 93 15.19 4.57 -1.04
C ILE A 93 15.16 3.15 -1.63
N ARG A 94 15.69 2.17 -0.89
CA ARG A 94 15.66 0.76 -1.31
C ARG A 94 14.23 0.21 -1.45
N SER A 95 13.31 0.62 -0.58
CA SER A 95 11.90 0.23 -0.69
C SER A 95 11.22 0.87 -1.90
N ALA A 96 11.55 2.12 -2.22
CA ALA A 96 11.07 2.79 -3.42
C ALA A 96 11.59 2.11 -4.69
N GLU A 97 12.89 1.81 -4.78
CA GLU A 97 13.50 1.11 -5.91
C GLU A 97 12.83 -0.24 -6.20
N ARG A 98 12.53 -1.03 -5.16
CA ARG A 98 11.81 -2.30 -5.32
C ARG A 98 10.40 -2.12 -5.88
N MET A 99 9.70 -1.04 -5.51
CA MET A 99 8.37 -0.74 -6.05
C MET A 99 8.43 -0.33 -7.52
N HIS A 100 9.46 0.42 -7.92
CA HIS A 100 9.69 0.77 -9.32
C HIS A 100 10.04 -0.46 -10.17
N ALA A 101 11.01 -1.27 -9.75
CA ALA A 101 11.40 -2.49 -10.48
C ALA A 101 10.24 -3.50 -10.66
N LYS A 102 9.29 -3.54 -9.73
CA LYS A 102 8.11 -4.41 -9.82
C LYS A 102 7.05 -3.91 -10.82
N ARG A 103 6.96 -2.59 -11.05
CA ARG A 103 6.06 -1.99 -12.04
C ARG A 103 6.57 -2.20 -13.46
N ASP A 104 7.86 -2.06 -13.68
CA ASP A 104 8.46 -2.20 -15.01
C ASP A 104 8.36 -3.64 -15.54
N SER A 105 8.47 -4.63 -14.64
CA SER A 105 8.35 -6.07 -14.98
C SER A 105 6.90 -6.58 -15.14
N GLU A 106 5.90 -5.80 -14.70
CA GLU A 106 4.48 -6.10 -14.94
C GLU A 106 4.02 -5.52 -16.28
N ASN A 107 4.50 -4.31 -16.63
CA ASN A 107 4.24 -3.66 -17.92
C ASN A 107 4.85 -4.41 -19.11
N ASP A 108 6.04 -5.00 -18.96
CA ASP A 108 6.72 -5.82 -19.99
C ASP A 108 6.01 -7.16 -20.28
N LYS A 109 5.18 -7.66 -19.35
CA LYS A 109 4.39 -8.89 -19.55
C LYS A 109 2.98 -8.65 -20.11
N THR A 110 2.55 -7.40 -20.21
CA THR A 110 1.21 -7.01 -20.69
C THR A 110 1.24 -6.23 -22.00
N GLY A 111 2.41 -5.85 -22.52
CA GLY A 111 2.62 -5.36 -23.89
C GLY A 111 2.90 -6.48 -24.88
#